data_AF-A0A520IDW1-F1
#
_entry.id   AF-A0A520IDW1-F1
#
_cell.length_a   1.000
_cell.length_b   1.000
_cell.length_c   1.000
_cell.angle_alpha   90.00
_cell.angle_beta   90.00
_cell.angle_gamma   90.00
#
_symmetry.space_group_name_H-M   'P 1'
#
loop_
_entity.id
_entity.type
_entity.pdbx_description
1 polymer ?
#
loop_
_entity_poly.entity_id
_entity_poly.type
_entity_poly.pdbx_seq_one_letter_code
_entity_poly.pdbx_strand_id
1 'polypeptide(L)' 'MNTELLGIIATYLLTLVIAIPLGKYLAKVFAGEKVWTDFLKPIESGIFKLSGINPKEEMNWKQHM' A
#
# COMPACT_ATOMS: atom_id res chain seq x y z
N MET A 1 9.55 -26.22 24.61
CA MET A 1 8.73 -26.94 23.62
C MET A 1 7.32 -26.37 23.46
N ASN A 2 6.37 -26.51 24.41
CA ASN A 2 5.01 -25.97 24.19
C ASN A 2 4.94 -24.43 24.08
N THR A 3 5.76 -23.71 24.86
CA THR A 3 5.82 -22.24 24.84
C THR A 3 6.42 -21.70 23.54
N GLU A 4 7.38 -22.41 22.95
CA GLU A 4 8.01 -22.06 21.68
C GLU A 4 7.02 -22.26 20.52
N LEU A 5 6.30 -23.38 20.50
CA LEU A 5 5.26 -23.64 19.50
C LEU A 5 4.12 -22.61 19.59
N LEU A 6 3.72 -22.23 20.80
CA LEU A 6 2.69 -21.21 21.03
C LEU A 6 3.15 -19.84 20.54
N GLY A 7 4.43 -19.47 20.76
CA GLY A 7 5.03 -18.25 20.23
C GLY A 7 5.08 -18.20 18.70
N ILE A 8 5.41 -19.32 18.05
CA ILE A 8 5.40 -19.43 16.58
C ILE A 8 3.98 -19.23 16.05
N ILE A 9 3.00 -19.96 16.59
CA ILE A 9 1.60 -19.86 16.16
C ILE A 9 1.06 -18.44 16.36
N ALA A 10 1.34 -17.83 17.50
CA ALA A 10 0.93 -16.45 17.79
C ALA A 10 1.53 -15.45 16.80
N THR A 11 2.80 -15.61 16.43
CA THR A 11 3.48 -14.71 15.49
C THR A 11 2.90 -14.82 14.07
N TYR A 12 2.64 -16.04 13.60
CA TYR A 12 2.02 -16.26 12.30
C TYR A 12 0.59 -15.72 12.26
N LEU A 13 -0.21 -15.97 13.31
CA LEU A 13 -1.56 -15.42 13.42
C LEU A 13 -1.54 -13.90 13.41
N LEU A 14 -0.66 -13.28 14.21
CA LEU A 14 -0.53 -11.82 14.24
C LEU A 14 -0.14 -11.26 12.87
N THR A 15 0.80 -11.91 12.19
CA THR A 15 1.23 -11.53 10.85
C THR A 15 0.08 -11.59 9.86
N LEU A 16 -0.72 -12.67 9.87
CA LEU A 16 -1.88 -12.81 8.99
C LEU A 16 -2.95 -11.76 9.29
N VAL A 17 -3.23 -11.50 10.57
CA VAL A 17 -4.19 -10.49 11.00
C VAL A 17 -3.78 -9.10 10.52
N ILE A 18 -2.48 -8.80 10.45
CA ILE A 18 -1.97 -7.52 9.94
C ILE A 18 -1.93 -7.53 8.40
N ALA A 19 -1.54 -8.63 7.78
CA ALA A 19 -1.38 -8.75 6.34
C ALA A 19 -2.72 -8.62 5.59
N ILE A 20 -3.82 -9.13 6.13
CA ILE A 20 -5.15 -9.05 5.50
C ILE A 20 -5.64 -7.59 5.31
N PRO A 21 -5.70 -6.73 6.35
CA PRO A 21 -6.10 -5.34 6.19
C PRO A 21 -5.11 -4.54 5.35
N LEU A 22 -3.80 -4.82 5.46
CA LEU A 22 -2.77 -4.19 4.61
C LEU A 22 -2.95 -4.55 3.14
N GLY A 23 -3.18 -5.82 2.83
CA GLY A 23 -3.44 -6.29 1.47
C GLY A 23 -4.69 -5.65 0.88
N LYS A 24 -5.77 -5.55 1.67
CA LYS A 24 -6.98 -4.82 1.25
C LYS A 24 -6.70 -3.33 1.02
N TYR A 25 -5.91 -2.69 1.87
CA TYR A 25 -5.52 -1.30 1.69
C TYR A 25 -4.73 -1.11 0.38
N LEU A 26 -3.72 -1.93 0.14
CA LEU A 26 -2.92 -1.88 -1.09
C LEU A 26 -3.78 -2.12 -2.33
N ALA A 27 -4.66 -3.13 -2.31
CA ALA A 27 -5.56 -3.39 -3.43
C ALA A 27 -6.42 -2.17 -3.78
N LYS A 28 -6.94 -1.45 -2.77
CA LYS A 28 -7.70 -0.21 -2.99
C LYS A 28 -6.83 0.92 -3.54
N VAL A 29 -5.61 1.07 -3.04
CA VAL A 29 -4.65 2.07 -3.54
C VAL A 29 -4.33 1.82 -5.02
N PHE A 30 -3.97 0.59 -5.39
CA PHE A 30 -3.64 0.22 -6.77
C PHE A 30 -4.85 0.28 -7.71
N ALA A 31 -6.06 0.00 -7.21
CA ALA A 31 -7.29 0.18 -7.96
C ALA A 31 -7.70 1.67 -8.12
N GLY A 32 -7.01 2.60 -7.45
CA GLY A 32 -7.36 4.03 -7.46
C GLY A 32 -8.61 4.37 -6.65
N GLU A 33 -9.08 3.48 -5.78
CA GLU A 33 -10.24 3.71 -4.91
C GLU A 33 -9.93 4.72 -3.79
N LYS A 34 -10.97 5.30 -3.19
CA LYS A 34 -10.80 6.15 -1.99
C LYS A 34 -10.32 5.32 -0.81
N VAL A 35 -9.18 5.71 -0.26
CA VAL A 35 -8.57 5.15 0.95
C VAL A 35 -8.48 6.23 2.03
N TRP A 36 -8.28 5.84 3.29
CA TRP A 36 -8.16 6.82 4.37
C TRP A 36 -6.92 7.74 4.21
N THR A 37 -5.88 7.27 3.53
CA THR A 37 -4.67 8.04 3.19
C THR A 37 -4.88 9.06 2.08
N ASP A 38 -6.08 9.14 1.50
CA ASP A 38 -6.45 10.09 0.45
C ASP A 38 -6.31 11.56 0.91
N PHE A 39 -6.25 11.81 2.23
CA PHE A 39 -5.86 13.11 2.77
C PHE A 39 -4.47 13.61 2.32
N LEU A 40 -3.57 12.70 1.91
CA LEU A 40 -2.24 13.05 1.39
C LEU A 40 -2.26 13.38 -0.11
N LYS A 41 -3.33 13.08 -0.85
CA LYS A 41 -3.45 13.43 -2.28
C LYS A 41 -3.21 14.91 -2.60
N PRO A 42 -3.68 15.90 -1.82
CA PRO A 42 -3.32 17.30 -2.07
C PRO A 42 -1.81 17.57 -1.96
N ILE A 43 -1.11 16.86 -1.07
CA ILE A 43 0.35 16.97 -0.92
C ILE A 43 1.05 16.30 -2.11
N GLU A 44 0.63 15.09 -2.48
CA GLU A 44 1.15 14.39 -3.66
C GLU A 44 0.94 15.22 -4.92
N SER A 45 -0.24 15.80 -5.11
CA SER A 45 -0.53 16.68 -6.24
C SER A 45 0.35 17.94 -6.23
N GLY A 46 0.65 18.49 -5.06
CA GLY A 46 1.60 19.60 -4.90
C GLY A 46 3.01 19.21 -5.30
N ILE A 47 3.50 18.05 -4.84
CA ILE A 47 4.82 17.52 -5.19
C ILE A 47 4.91 17.21 -6.68
N PHE A 48 3.91 16.52 -7.25
CA PHE A 48 3.86 16.23 -8.69
C PHE A 48 3.89 17.50 -9.53
N LYS A 49 3.12 18.52 -9.12
CA LYS A 49 3.10 19.82 -9.80
C LYS A 49 4.44 20.56 -9.69
N LEU A 50 5.11 20.50 -8.54
CA LEU A 50 6.44 21.09 -8.34
C LEU A 50 7.52 20.36 -9.14
N SER A 51 7.43 19.04 -9.25
CA SER A 51 8.34 18.20 -10.03
C SER A 51 8.04 18.20 -11.52
N GLY A 52 6.97 18.86 -11.98
CA GLY A 52 6.53 18.84 -13.38
C GLY A 52 6.04 17.47 -13.86
N ILE A 53 5.75 16.56 -12.94
CA ILE A 53 5.31 15.20 -13.24
C ILE A 53 3.79 15.21 -13.39
N ASN A 54 3.29 14.60 -14.47
CA ASN A 54 1.86 14.42 -14.70
C ASN A 54 1.44 13.02 -14.22
N PRO A 55 0.83 12.87 -13.04
CA PRO A 55 0.42 11.56 -12.52
C PRO A 55 -0.74 10.92 -13.33
N LYS A 56 -1.32 11.65 -14.30
CA LYS A 56 -2.34 11.15 -15.21
C LYS A 56 -1.79 10.59 -16.52
N GLU A 57 -0.49 10.72 -16.77
CA GLU A 57 0.13 10.04 -17.91
C GLU A 57 0.31 8.57 -17.58
N GLU A 58 -0.43 7.72 -18.30
CA GLU A 58 -0.18 6.28 -18.28
C GLU A 58 1.21 6.01 -18.86
N MET A 59 2.07 5.38 -18.08
CA MET A 59 3.38 4.94 -18.56
C MET A 59 3.19 3.66 -19.37
N ASN A 60 3.77 3.62 -20.55
CA ASN A 60 3.79 2.41 -21.36
C ASN A 60 4.72 1.36 -20.72
N TRP A 61 4.62 0.08 -21.09
CA TRP A 61 5.40 -1.01 -20.48
C TRP A 61 6.92 -0.78 -20.49
N LYS A 62 7.45 -0.06 -21.50
CA LYS A 62 8.87 0.33 -21.58
C LYS A 62 9.24 1.50 -20.66
N GLN A 63 8.29 2.34 -20.30
CA GLN A 63 8.49 3.46 -19.38
C GLN A 63 8.37 3.00 -17.91
N HIS A 64 7.63 1.91 -17.66
CA HIS A 64 7.55 1.24 -16.36
C HIS A 64 8.73 0.31 -16.03
N MET A 65 9.57 -0.05 -17.02
CA MET A 65 10.80 -0.86 -16.82
C MET A 65 11.99 -0.02 -16.39
#